data_AF-A0A833AMX3-F1
#
_entry.id   AF-A0A833AMX3-F1
#
_cell.length_a   1.000
_cell.length_b   1.000
_cell.length_c   1.000
_cell.angle_alpha   90.00
_cell.angle_beta   90.00
_cell.angle_gamma   90.00
#
_symmetry.space_group_name_H-M   'P 1'
#
loop_
_entity.id
_entity.type
_entity.pdbx_description
1 polymer ?
#
loop_
_entity_poly.entity_id
_entity_poly.type
_entity_poly.pdbx_seq_one_letter_code
_entity_poly.pdbx_strand_id
1 'polypeptide(L)'
;MMRNRRFRLAILSLAWLVLGNCLIAMMPGFAGEKRTDTVLLGKLKTTIKDFEGDVGIYVYHIPSGREAAINADSLFPTASMIKVPILLQLFDRLEKGELSYRDEVVYKDSLYYPGADILGSFKDGEKIVLSKVVMLMITTSDNTASLWCQRMAGGGEAINQFLVENGFSGTRVNSRTPGRKEAWKKYGWGQTTPAEMATLLLQIREGTIVSRAASEEMYRVLCNIYWNGEALSQIPPWVQAASKQGAVSQSRSEVVLVNAPSGDYVFSLITKNQKDTSWEHDNTGYVLLRTVSRLLWEYFEPDSRWEPALDMSKWTK
;
A
#
# COMPACT_ATOMS: atom_id res chain seq x y z
N MET A 1 51.04 -74.75 -17.26
CA MET A 1 52.15 -75.09 -16.35
C MET A 1 52.09 -74.10 -15.19
N MET A 2 51.79 -74.59 -13.98
CA MET A 2 52.21 -74.13 -12.62
C MET A 2 52.51 -72.62 -12.41
N ARG A 3 52.09 -71.88 -11.37
CA ARG A 3 51.59 -72.20 -10.02
C ARG A 3 51.17 -70.88 -9.33
N ASN A 4 50.21 -70.98 -8.42
CA ASN A 4 49.79 -69.99 -7.41
C ASN A 4 50.92 -69.16 -6.75
N ARG A 5 50.60 -67.91 -6.35
CA ARG A 5 50.45 -67.54 -4.92
C ARG A 5 49.84 -66.15 -4.71
N ARG A 6 49.00 -66.09 -3.68
CA ARG A 6 48.18 -64.99 -3.17
C ARG A 6 49.03 -63.97 -2.42
N PHE A 7 48.65 -62.69 -2.45
CA PHE A 7 48.64 -61.84 -1.26
C PHE A 7 47.51 -60.80 -1.38
N ARG A 8 46.64 -60.77 -0.36
CA ARG A 8 45.58 -59.77 -0.16
C ARG A 8 46.20 -58.59 0.58
N LEU A 9 45.96 -57.36 0.10
CA LEU A 9 45.92 -56.19 0.97
C LEU A 9 44.63 -55.41 0.67
N ALA A 10 43.84 -55.24 1.73
CA ALA A 10 42.65 -54.42 1.74
C ALA A 10 43.05 -52.95 1.69
N ILE A 11 42.48 -52.18 0.77
CA ILE A 11 42.52 -50.72 0.78
C ILE A 11 41.13 -50.25 1.18
N LEU A 12 41.06 -49.68 2.38
CA LEU A 12 39.91 -48.95 2.91
C LEU A 12 39.65 -47.72 2.04
N SER A 13 38.47 -47.70 1.40
CA SER A 13 37.91 -46.55 0.70
C SER A 13 37.45 -45.49 1.69
N LEU A 14 38.21 -44.40 1.82
CA LEU A 14 37.83 -43.20 2.55
C LEU A 14 37.09 -42.25 1.58
N ALA A 15 35.76 -42.37 1.51
CA ALA A 15 34.92 -41.41 0.80
C ALA A 15 34.78 -40.14 1.64
N TRP A 16 35.42 -39.06 1.22
CA TRP A 16 35.19 -37.73 1.77
C TRP A 16 33.86 -37.19 1.22
N LEU A 17 32.83 -37.15 2.08
CA LEU A 17 31.63 -36.36 1.85
C LEU A 17 32.02 -34.87 1.91
N VAL A 18 31.99 -34.19 0.76
CA VAL A 18 31.95 -32.72 0.73
C VAL A 18 30.50 -32.32 0.96
N LEU A 19 30.12 -32.18 2.23
CA LEU A 19 28.93 -31.43 2.61
C LEU A 19 29.20 -29.95 2.35
N GLY A 20 28.80 -29.48 1.17
CA GLY A 20 28.77 -28.07 0.84
C GLY A 20 27.77 -27.37 1.76
N ASN A 21 28.27 -26.75 2.83
CA ASN A 21 27.54 -25.77 3.62
C ASN A 21 27.25 -24.55 2.73
N CYS A 22 26.13 -24.58 2.00
CA CYS A 22 25.49 -23.36 1.50
C CYS A 22 24.91 -22.61 2.71
N LEU A 23 25.78 -21.90 3.42
CA LEU A 23 25.38 -20.77 4.26
C LEU A 23 24.81 -19.71 3.33
N ILE A 24 23.49 -19.73 3.15
CA ILE A 24 22.75 -18.57 2.66
C ILE A 24 22.97 -17.50 3.73
N ALA A 25 23.92 -16.60 3.48
CA ALA A 25 24.04 -15.40 4.26
C ALA A 25 22.73 -14.62 4.07
N MET A 26 21.86 -14.64 5.08
CA MET A 26 20.82 -13.62 5.23
C MET A 26 21.56 -12.30 5.25
N MET A 27 21.60 -11.60 4.12
CA MET A 27 21.99 -10.21 4.12
C MET A 27 21.04 -9.50 5.08
N PRO A 28 21.53 -8.79 6.11
CA PRO A 28 20.67 -7.93 6.88
C PRO A 28 20.03 -6.98 5.87
N GLY A 29 18.71 -7.05 5.73
CA GLY A 29 17.96 -6.04 4.99
C GLY A 29 18.42 -4.69 5.50
N PHE A 30 18.58 -3.72 4.60
CA PHE A 30 18.95 -2.35 4.93
C PHE A 30 17.92 -1.72 5.88
N ALA A 31 18.02 -2.06 7.16
CA ALA A 31 17.46 -1.32 8.27
C ALA A 31 18.59 -0.43 8.79
N GLY A 32 19.01 0.53 7.97
CA GLY A 32 19.73 1.68 8.49
C GLY A 32 18.86 2.30 9.58
N GLU A 33 19.46 2.63 10.72
CA GLU A 33 18.74 3.27 11.83
C GLU A 33 18.05 4.53 11.31
N LYS A 34 16.71 4.50 11.25
CA LYS A 34 15.92 5.61 10.69
C LYS A 34 16.17 6.84 11.54
N ARG A 35 16.58 7.94 10.89
CA ARG A 35 16.93 9.18 11.59
C ARG A 35 15.75 10.13 11.56
N THR A 36 15.30 10.59 12.72
CA THR A 36 14.23 11.58 12.79
C THR A 36 14.67 12.92 12.18
N ASP A 37 13.89 13.41 11.23
CA ASP A 37 13.97 14.78 10.72
C ASP A 37 13.19 15.72 11.64
N THR A 38 13.91 16.34 12.58
CA THR A 38 13.31 17.19 13.63
C THR A 38 12.72 18.49 13.06
N VAL A 39 13.27 19.00 11.96
CA VAL A 39 12.78 20.22 11.30
C VAL A 39 11.44 19.92 10.64
N LEU A 40 11.36 18.85 9.86
CA LEU A 40 10.11 18.43 9.22
C LEU A 40 9.04 18.07 10.25
N LEU A 41 9.41 17.33 11.30
CA LEU A 41 8.48 17.00 12.39
C LEU A 41 7.91 18.25 13.07
N GLY A 42 8.74 19.28 13.29
CA GLY A 42 8.29 20.56 13.84
C GLY A 42 7.26 21.24 12.94
N LYS A 43 7.53 21.32 11.63
CA LYS A 43 6.60 21.88 10.64
C LYS A 43 5.26 21.14 10.62
N LEU A 44 5.29 19.80 10.57
CA LEU A 44 4.08 18.97 10.58
C LEU A 44 3.25 19.16 11.86
N LYS A 45 3.89 19.23 13.03
CA LYS A 45 3.20 19.52 14.31
C LYS A 45 2.52 20.88 14.29
N THR A 46 3.15 21.90 13.72
CA THR A 46 2.54 23.21 13.55
C THR A 46 1.34 23.16 12.61
N THR A 47 1.43 22.42 11.50
CA THR A 47 0.35 22.28 10.51
C THR A 47 -0.92 21.67 11.09
N ILE A 48 -0.80 20.68 11.98
CA ILE A 48 -1.96 19.94 12.52
C ILE A 48 -2.53 20.54 13.82
N LYS A 49 -1.93 21.60 14.36
CA LYS A 49 -2.19 22.07 15.74
C LYS A 49 -3.66 22.40 16.02
N ASP A 50 -4.37 22.92 15.01
CA ASP A 50 -5.76 23.38 15.11
C ASP A 50 -6.76 22.35 14.52
N PHE A 51 -6.28 21.16 14.12
CA PHE A 51 -7.16 20.13 13.57
C PHE A 51 -8.06 19.54 14.66
N GLU A 52 -9.37 19.64 14.49
CA GLU A 52 -10.34 19.11 15.45
C GLU A 52 -10.60 17.62 15.23
N GLY A 53 -9.64 16.78 15.64
CA GLY A 53 -9.69 15.32 15.57
C GLY A 53 -8.32 14.71 15.83
N ASP A 54 -8.18 13.41 15.58
CA ASP A 54 -6.89 12.72 15.67
C ASP A 54 -6.23 12.68 14.30
N VAL A 55 -4.92 12.93 14.25
CA VAL A 55 -4.10 12.88 13.03
C VAL A 55 -2.94 11.92 13.22
N GLY A 56 -2.76 11.03 12.24
CA GLY A 56 -1.60 10.17 12.09
C GLY A 56 -0.85 10.52 10.81
N ILE A 57 0.46 10.77 10.92
CA ILE A 57 1.34 11.08 9.79
C ILE A 57 2.61 10.24 9.92
N TYR A 58 3.03 9.64 8.81
CA TYR A 58 4.37 9.09 8.66
C TYR A 58 4.95 9.57 7.34
N VAL A 59 6.18 10.05 7.35
CA VAL A 59 6.94 10.49 6.16
C VAL A 59 8.29 9.82 6.18
N TYR A 60 8.76 9.33 5.03
CA TYR A 60 10.10 8.77 4.86
C TYR A 60 10.71 9.21 3.53
N HIS A 61 11.90 9.82 3.59
CA HIS A 61 12.67 10.22 2.42
C HIS A 61 13.76 9.18 2.16
N ILE A 62 13.65 8.50 1.00
CA ILE A 62 14.44 7.29 0.72
C ILE A 62 15.94 7.59 0.67
N PRO A 63 16.43 8.61 -0.08
CA PRO A 63 17.87 8.84 -0.19
C PRO A 63 18.55 9.22 1.11
N SER A 64 17.90 10.00 1.98
CA SER A 64 18.50 10.43 3.25
C SER A 64 18.28 9.45 4.40
N GLY A 65 17.39 8.46 4.25
CA GLY A 65 16.96 7.57 5.34
C GLY A 65 16.32 8.31 6.51
N ARG A 66 15.76 9.50 6.27
CA ARG A 66 15.15 10.34 7.32
C ARG A 66 13.65 10.18 7.35
N GLU A 67 13.07 10.26 8.55
CA GLU A 67 11.62 10.17 8.75
C GLU A 67 11.06 11.27 9.65
N ALA A 68 9.76 11.54 9.50
CA ALA A 68 8.99 12.32 10.47
C ALA A 68 7.68 11.59 10.77
N ALA A 69 7.37 11.45 12.07
CA ALA A 69 6.27 10.60 12.53
C ALA A 69 5.42 11.31 13.60
N ILE A 70 4.10 11.27 13.43
CA ILE A 70 3.09 11.74 14.38
C ILE A 70 2.05 10.64 14.51
N ASN A 71 1.89 10.04 15.70
CA ASN A 71 0.96 8.92 15.92
C ASN A 71 1.11 7.79 14.88
N ALA A 72 2.32 7.57 14.36
CA ALA A 72 2.56 6.74 13.18
C ALA A 72 2.28 5.25 13.41
N ASP A 73 2.29 4.79 14.67
CA ASP A 73 1.98 3.41 15.08
C ASP A 73 0.57 3.26 15.69
N SER A 74 -0.20 4.35 15.74
CA SER A 74 -1.58 4.29 16.22
C SER A 74 -2.51 3.75 15.15
N LEU A 75 -3.58 3.07 15.57
CA LEU A 75 -4.58 2.52 14.64
C LEU A 75 -5.56 3.59 14.16
N PHE A 76 -5.78 3.61 12.85
CA PHE A 76 -6.75 4.46 12.16
C PHE A 76 -7.63 3.63 11.21
N PRO A 77 -8.86 4.09 10.93
CA PRO A 77 -9.66 3.54 9.83
C PRO A 77 -8.97 3.81 8.50
N THR A 78 -8.94 2.82 7.61
CA THR A 78 -8.33 2.97 6.28
C THR A 78 -9.27 3.59 5.26
N ALA A 79 -10.59 3.48 5.48
CA ALA A 79 -11.57 3.57 4.41
C ALA A 79 -11.08 2.76 3.17
N SER A 80 -11.13 3.35 1.98
CA SER A 80 -10.68 2.74 0.72
C SER A 80 -9.17 2.50 0.60
N MET A 81 -8.33 3.02 1.50
CA MET A 81 -6.89 2.74 1.48
C MET A 81 -6.59 1.25 1.75
N ILE A 82 -7.55 0.49 2.30
CA ILE A 82 -7.47 -0.98 2.47
C ILE A 82 -7.29 -1.75 1.16
N LYS A 83 -7.60 -1.12 0.03
CA LYS A 83 -7.44 -1.70 -1.31
C LYS A 83 -5.97 -1.96 -1.65
N VAL A 84 -5.01 -1.30 -0.97
CA VAL A 84 -3.57 -1.61 -1.09
C VAL A 84 -3.26 -3.01 -0.54
N PRO A 85 -3.62 -3.37 0.72
CA PRO A 85 -3.52 -4.76 1.18
C PRO A 85 -4.28 -5.80 0.35
N ILE A 86 -5.46 -5.46 -0.17
CA ILE A 86 -6.21 -6.36 -1.07
C ILE A 86 -5.41 -6.63 -2.35
N LEU A 87 -4.82 -5.57 -2.94
CA LEU A 87 -3.97 -5.67 -4.12
C LEU A 87 -2.76 -6.57 -3.89
N LEU A 88 -2.05 -6.37 -2.77
CA LEU A 88 -0.87 -7.15 -2.42
C LEU A 88 -1.15 -8.65 -2.35
N GLN A 89 -2.17 -9.05 -1.58
CA GLN A 89 -2.50 -10.48 -1.47
C GLN A 89 -3.04 -11.05 -2.78
N LEU A 90 -3.78 -10.26 -3.58
CA LEU A 90 -4.20 -10.72 -4.90
C LEU A 90 -3.00 -11.01 -5.79
N PHE A 91 -1.99 -10.14 -5.79
CA PHE A 91 -0.76 -10.32 -6.56
C PHE A 91 0.13 -11.44 -6.04
N ASP A 92 0.15 -11.70 -4.73
CA ASP A 92 0.79 -12.88 -4.15
C ASP A 92 0.18 -14.18 -4.71
N ARG A 93 -1.15 -14.25 -4.80
CA ARG A 93 -1.84 -15.41 -5.42
C ARG A 93 -1.57 -15.54 -6.92
N LEU A 94 -1.48 -14.42 -7.64
CA LEU A 94 -1.10 -14.39 -9.06
C LEU A 94 0.33 -14.93 -9.26
N GLU A 95 1.27 -14.49 -8.42
CA GLU A 95 2.67 -14.94 -8.46
C GLU A 95 2.78 -16.44 -8.16
N LYS A 96 1.97 -16.96 -7.24
CA LYS A 96 1.87 -18.40 -6.92
C LYS A 96 1.18 -19.23 -7.99
N GLY A 97 0.65 -18.61 -9.06
CA GLY A 97 -0.06 -19.28 -10.14
C GLY A 97 -1.44 -19.84 -9.75
N GLU A 98 -1.99 -19.39 -8.62
CA GLU A 98 -3.34 -19.78 -8.17
C GLU A 98 -4.45 -19.09 -8.98
N LEU A 99 -4.10 -17.96 -9.59
CA LEU A 99 -4.93 -17.14 -10.45
C LEU A 99 -4.09 -16.65 -11.63
N SER A 100 -4.74 -16.26 -12.72
CA SER A 100 -4.12 -15.52 -13.82
C SER A 100 -4.67 -14.10 -13.87
N TYR A 101 -3.79 -13.13 -14.16
CA TYR A 101 -4.20 -11.72 -14.28
C TYR A 101 -5.12 -11.49 -15.48
N ARG A 102 -5.18 -12.49 -16.39
CA ARG A 102 -6.05 -12.52 -17.56
C ARG A 102 -7.29 -13.41 -17.37
N ASP A 103 -7.53 -13.95 -16.18
CA ASP A 103 -8.74 -14.73 -15.91
C ASP A 103 -9.99 -13.89 -16.16
N GLU A 104 -10.99 -14.51 -16.79
CA GLU A 104 -12.33 -13.93 -16.91
C GLU A 104 -13.10 -14.17 -15.62
N VAL A 105 -13.50 -13.10 -14.96
CA VAL A 105 -14.44 -13.15 -13.85
C VAL A 105 -15.83 -12.80 -14.38
N VAL A 106 -16.79 -13.70 -14.18
CA VAL A 106 -18.18 -13.52 -14.63
C VAL A 106 -18.91 -12.69 -13.60
N TYR A 107 -19.19 -11.43 -13.90
CA TYR A 107 -19.91 -10.51 -13.02
C TYR A 107 -21.24 -11.11 -12.54
N LYS A 108 -21.48 -10.98 -11.24
CA LYS A 108 -22.70 -11.41 -10.55
C LYS A 108 -23.11 -10.37 -9.52
N ASP A 109 -24.39 -9.98 -9.53
CA ASP A 109 -24.94 -8.98 -8.61
C ASP A 109 -24.83 -9.36 -7.12
N SER A 110 -24.58 -10.63 -6.80
CA SER A 110 -24.35 -11.11 -5.42
C SER A 110 -23.24 -10.39 -4.64
N LEU A 111 -22.36 -9.65 -5.31
CA LEU A 111 -21.30 -8.85 -4.70
C LEU A 111 -21.46 -7.34 -4.95
N TYR A 112 -22.62 -6.91 -5.45
CA TYR A 112 -22.97 -5.51 -5.68
C TYR A 112 -22.78 -4.68 -4.40
N TYR A 113 -22.14 -3.53 -4.56
CA TYR A 113 -22.07 -2.50 -3.53
C TYR A 113 -22.93 -1.31 -3.97
N PRO A 114 -23.94 -0.89 -3.18
CA PRO A 114 -24.75 0.26 -3.51
C PRO A 114 -23.91 1.53 -3.70
N GLY A 115 -24.07 2.21 -4.82
CA GLY A 115 -23.34 3.44 -5.14
C GLY A 115 -23.24 3.71 -6.63
N ALA A 116 -22.38 4.66 -7.00
CA ALA A 116 -22.09 5.03 -8.39
C ALA A 116 -20.86 4.29 -8.96
N ASP A 117 -20.62 3.06 -8.48
CA ASP A 117 -19.50 2.22 -8.92
C ASP A 117 -19.69 1.77 -10.38
N ILE A 118 -18.65 1.86 -11.19
CA ILE A 118 -18.67 1.48 -12.61
C ILE A 118 -18.97 -0.01 -12.74
N LEU A 119 -18.28 -0.86 -11.95
CA LEU A 119 -18.46 -2.30 -12.05
C LEU A 119 -19.88 -2.74 -11.67
N GLY A 120 -20.49 -2.07 -10.69
CA GLY A 120 -21.86 -2.35 -10.26
C GLY A 120 -22.93 -1.97 -11.30
N SER A 121 -22.56 -1.29 -12.39
CA SER A 121 -23.47 -0.93 -13.49
C SER A 121 -23.51 -1.95 -14.62
N PHE A 122 -22.69 -3.00 -14.54
CA PHE A 122 -22.56 -4.00 -15.61
C PHE A 122 -23.73 -5.00 -15.56
N LYS A 123 -24.01 -5.64 -16.70
CA LYS A 123 -25.08 -6.64 -16.78
C LYS A 123 -24.66 -7.93 -16.07
N ASP A 124 -25.59 -8.56 -15.36
CA ASP A 124 -25.36 -9.90 -14.79
C ASP A 124 -24.89 -10.88 -15.88
N GLY A 125 -23.87 -11.67 -15.55
CA GLY A 125 -23.24 -12.61 -16.50
C GLY A 125 -22.16 -12.01 -17.41
N GLU A 126 -21.91 -10.69 -17.36
CA GLU A 126 -20.84 -10.06 -18.13
C GLU A 126 -19.47 -10.63 -17.76
N LYS A 127 -18.59 -10.84 -18.75
CA LYS A 127 -17.26 -11.40 -18.50
C LYS A 127 -16.21 -10.31 -18.50
N ILE A 128 -15.46 -10.22 -17.41
CA ILE A 128 -14.52 -9.12 -17.19
C ILE A 128 -13.18 -9.70 -16.81
N VAL A 129 -12.14 -9.31 -17.54
CA VAL A 129 -10.77 -9.71 -17.24
C VAL A 129 -10.35 -9.16 -15.88
N LEU A 130 -9.72 -9.97 -15.02
CA LEU A 130 -9.31 -9.61 -13.66
C LEU A 130 -8.48 -8.31 -13.62
N SER A 131 -7.60 -8.07 -14.58
CA SER A 131 -6.83 -6.82 -14.67
C SER A 131 -7.70 -5.57 -14.75
N LYS A 132 -8.86 -5.62 -15.42
CA LYS A 132 -9.83 -4.52 -15.46
C LYS A 132 -10.49 -4.31 -14.10
N VAL A 133 -10.79 -5.40 -13.39
CA VAL A 133 -11.36 -5.33 -12.03
C VAL A 133 -10.36 -4.70 -11.07
N VAL A 134 -9.07 -5.07 -11.16
CA VAL A 134 -7.99 -4.46 -10.38
C VAL A 134 -7.83 -2.97 -10.68
N MET A 135 -7.85 -2.58 -11.96
CA MET A 135 -7.83 -1.18 -12.37
C MET A 135 -9.01 -0.42 -11.73
N LEU A 136 -10.24 -0.91 -11.82
CA LEU A 136 -11.41 -0.26 -11.21
C LEU A 136 -11.27 -0.15 -9.67
N MET A 137 -10.80 -1.22 -9.01
CA MET A 137 -10.56 -1.19 -7.56
C MET A 137 -9.59 -0.07 -7.16
N ILE A 138 -8.45 0.08 -7.85
CA ILE A 138 -7.41 1.01 -7.43
C ILE A 138 -7.66 2.43 -7.98
N THR A 139 -7.81 2.55 -9.30
CA THR A 139 -7.92 3.84 -10.02
C THR A 139 -9.16 4.62 -9.60
N THR A 140 -10.34 4.01 -9.72
CA THR A 140 -11.63 4.68 -9.42
C THR A 140 -12.13 4.39 -8.01
N SER A 141 -11.39 3.58 -7.24
CA SER A 141 -11.76 3.20 -5.88
C SER A 141 -13.10 2.46 -5.80
N ASP A 142 -13.50 1.76 -6.87
CA ASP A 142 -14.76 1.05 -7.04
C ASP A 142 -14.95 -0.03 -5.96
N ASN A 143 -16.01 0.07 -5.15
CA ASN A 143 -16.23 -0.82 -4.02
C ASN A 143 -16.71 -2.20 -4.47
N THR A 144 -17.51 -2.28 -5.54
CA THR A 144 -17.92 -3.55 -6.14
C THR A 144 -16.67 -4.31 -6.62
N ALA A 145 -15.78 -3.67 -7.39
CA ALA A 145 -14.52 -4.26 -7.84
C ALA A 145 -13.64 -4.72 -6.67
N SER A 146 -13.65 -3.94 -5.59
CA SER A 146 -12.85 -4.25 -4.40
C SER A 146 -13.33 -5.47 -3.64
N LEU A 147 -14.65 -5.68 -3.57
CA LEU A 147 -15.20 -6.89 -2.96
C LEU A 147 -14.90 -8.14 -3.80
N TRP A 148 -14.85 -7.98 -5.12
CA TRP A 148 -14.41 -9.03 -6.04
C TRP A 148 -12.93 -9.34 -5.83
N CYS A 149 -12.07 -8.34 -5.90
CA CYS A 149 -10.64 -8.50 -5.64
C CYS A 149 -10.37 -9.06 -4.24
N GLN A 150 -11.11 -8.62 -3.20
CA GLN A 150 -11.00 -9.19 -1.85
C GLN A 150 -11.37 -10.67 -1.83
N ARG A 151 -12.43 -11.07 -2.52
CA ARG A 151 -12.81 -12.49 -2.64
C ARG A 151 -11.75 -13.28 -3.41
N MET A 152 -11.26 -12.73 -4.53
CA MET A 152 -10.19 -13.35 -5.33
C MET A 152 -8.85 -13.37 -4.59
N ALA A 153 -8.61 -12.49 -3.62
CA ALA A 153 -7.46 -12.55 -2.74
C ALA A 153 -7.58 -13.63 -1.64
N GLY A 154 -8.66 -14.43 -1.63
CA GLY A 154 -8.91 -15.46 -0.61
C GLY A 154 -9.71 -14.94 0.60
N GLY A 155 -10.31 -13.76 0.49
CA GLY A 155 -11.07 -13.14 1.58
C GLY A 155 -10.18 -12.43 2.60
N GLY A 156 -10.82 -11.83 3.62
CA GLY A 156 -10.09 -11.04 4.62
C GLY A 156 -9.16 -11.88 5.51
N GLU A 157 -9.42 -13.18 5.68
CA GLU A 157 -8.56 -14.08 6.44
C GLU A 157 -7.21 -14.28 5.75
N ALA A 158 -7.22 -14.63 4.45
CA ALA A 158 -6.00 -14.79 3.67
C ALA A 158 -5.19 -13.49 3.60
N ILE A 159 -5.85 -12.35 3.37
CA ILE A 159 -5.19 -11.03 3.36
C ILE A 159 -4.56 -10.73 4.71
N ASN A 160 -5.27 -10.96 5.82
CA ASN A 160 -4.73 -10.70 7.15
C ASN A 160 -3.59 -11.64 7.52
N GLN A 161 -3.65 -12.90 7.09
CA GLN A 161 -2.58 -13.87 7.29
C GLN A 161 -1.31 -13.44 6.56
N PHE A 162 -1.43 -13.05 5.29
CA PHE A 162 -0.32 -12.49 4.51
C PHE A 162 0.31 -11.28 5.18
N LEU A 163 -0.51 -10.35 5.70
CA LEU A 163 -0.01 -9.17 6.41
C LEU A 163 0.79 -9.56 7.67
N VAL A 164 0.30 -10.52 8.46
CA VAL A 164 1.01 -11.04 9.65
C VAL A 164 2.35 -11.64 9.26
N GLU A 165 2.36 -12.52 8.26
CA GLU A 165 3.56 -13.23 7.80
C GLU A 165 4.64 -12.27 7.28
N ASN A 166 4.22 -11.11 6.73
CA ASN A 166 5.11 -10.06 6.25
C ASN A 166 5.38 -8.96 7.29
N GLY A 167 5.05 -9.18 8.57
CA GLY A 167 5.42 -8.30 9.68
C GLY A 167 4.50 -7.11 9.93
N PHE A 168 3.34 -7.05 9.27
CA PHE A 168 2.33 -6.01 9.48
C PHE A 168 1.31 -6.47 10.51
N SER A 169 1.32 -5.85 11.69
CA SER A 169 0.49 -6.25 12.83
C SER A 169 -0.74 -5.36 13.02
N GLY A 170 -0.66 -4.09 12.62
CA GLY A 170 -1.72 -3.10 12.76
C GLY A 170 -2.73 -3.12 11.60
N THR A 171 -2.27 -3.46 10.40
CA THR A 171 -3.06 -3.41 9.16
C THR A 171 -3.91 -4.65 9.01
N ARG A 172 -5.23 -4.47 8.94
CA ARG A 172 -6.18 -5.58 8.82
C ARG A 172 -7.38 -5.21 7.97
N VAL A 173 -7.87 -6.17 7.18
CA VAL A 173 -9.22 -6.18 6.61
C VAL A 173 -10.19 -6.64 7.70
N ASN A 174 -11.27 -5.89 7.88
CA ASN A 174 -12.31 -6.15 8.88
C ASN A 174 -13.63 -6.55 8.23
N SER A 175 -13.98 -5.89 7.13
CA SER A 175 -15.22 -6.17 6.40
C SER A 175 -15.24 -7.61 5.92
N ARG A 176 -16.37 -8.29 6.13
CA ARG A 176 -16.61 -9.68 5.67
C ARG A 176 -15.48 -10.64 6.09
N THR A 177 -14.92 -10.41 7.28
CA THR A 177 -13.84 -11.23 7.83
C THR A 177 -14.31 -11.85 9.15
N PRO A 178 -14.34 -13.18 9.28
CA PRO A 178 -14.66 -13.86 10.53
C PRO A 178 -13.84 -13.31 11.72
N GLY A 179 -14.47 -13.20 12.89
CA GLY A 179 -13.81 -12.70 14.11
C GLY A 179 -13.50 -11.20 14.16
N ARG A 180 -13.77 -10.43 13.10
CA ARG A 180 -13.43 -8.99 13.02
C ARG A 180 -14.58 -8.01 13.28
N LYS A 181 -15.75 -8.49 13.71
CA LYS A 181 -16.98 -7.66 13.84
C LYS A 181 -16.78 -6.40 14.69
N GLU A 182 -16.12 -6.50 15.84
CA GLU A 182 -15.92 -5.34 16.72
C GLU A 182 -14.93 -4.32 16.12
N ALA A 183 -13.87 -4.80 15.45
CA ALA A 183 -12.96 -3.92 14.73
C ALA A 183 -13.63 -3.27 13.51
N TRP A 184 -14.52 -3.99 12.83
CA TRP A 184 -15.32 -3.44 11.73
C TRP A 184 -16.25 -2.31 12.22
N LYS A 185 -16.92 -2.47 13.36
CA LYS A 185 -17.72 -1.39 13.95
C LYS A 185 -16.88 -0.15 14.30
N LYS A 186 -15.63 -0.37 14.75
CA LYS A 186 -14.75 0.72 15.19
C LYS A 186 -14.02 1.43 14.04
N TYR A 187 -13.53 0.67 13.07
CA TYR A 187 -12.62 1.18 12.02
C TYR A 187 -13.18 1.04 10.59
N GLY A 188 -14.37 0.46 10.43
CA GLY A 188 -14.96 0.24 9.12
C GLY A 188 -14.28 -0.90 8.36
N TRP A 189 -14.12 -0.73 7.03
CA TRP A 189 -13.65 -1.80 6.15
C TRP A 189 -12.29 -2.37 6.59
N GLY A 190 -11.35 -1.51 6.93
CA GLY A 190 -10.02 -1.90 7.37
C GLY A 190 -9.47 -0.96 8.42
N GLN A 191 -8.40 -1.39 9.06
CA GLN A 191 -7.57 -0.58 9.95
C GLN A 191 -6.11 -0.66 9.51
N THR A 192 -5.32 0.35 9.86
CA THR A 192 -3.86 0.40 9.60
C THR A 192 -3.19 1.36 10.58
N THR A 193 -1.87 1.42 10.53
CA THR A 193 -1.09 2.54 11.06
C THR A 193 -0.49 3.34 9.90
N PRO A 194 -0.27 4.65 10.03
CA PRO A 194 0.41 5.44 8.99
C PRO A 194 1.76 4.85 8.57
N ALA A 195 2.56 4.36 9.53
CA ALA A 195 3.87 3.76 9.25
C ALA A 195 3.75 2.48 8.43
N GLU A 196 2.82 1.58 8.77
CA GLU A 196 2.62 0.33 8.03
C GLU A 196 2.15 0.59 6.60
N MET A 197 1.15 1.47 6.41
CA MET A 197 0.64 1.76 5.07
C MET A 197 1.72 2.38 4.16
N ALA A 198 2.51 3.32 4.67
CA ALA A 198 3.64 3.88 3.92
C ALA A 198 4.71 2.81 3.62
N THR A 199 4.97 1.92 4.57
CA THR A 199 5.94 0.82 4.39
C THR A 199 5.47 -0.17 3.31
N LEU A 200 4.17 -0.47 3.22
CA LEU A 200 3.64 -1.29 2.13
C LEU A 200 3.93 -0.67 0.75
N LEU A 201 3.71 0.64 0.58
CA LEU A 201 4.03 1.34 -0.67
C LEU A 201 5.53 1.35 -0.98
N LEU A 202 6.39 1.51 0.04
CA LEU A 202 7.84 1.40 -0.11
C LEU A 202 8.25 0.00 -0.59
N GLN A 203 7.72 -1.06 0.02
CA GLN A 203 8.07 -2.43 -0.38
C GLN A 203 7.51 -2.80 -1.77
N ILE A 204 6.39 -2.20 -2.19
CA ILE A 204 5.95 -2.27 -3.59
C ILE A 204 7.00 -1.61 -4.49
N ARG A 205 7.39 -0.36 -4.20
CA ARG A 205 8.36 0.41 -4.99
C ARG A 205 9.74 -0.26 -5.10
N GLU A 206 10.20 -0.88 -4.02
CA GLU A 206 11.49 -1.58 -3.95
C GLU A 206 11.43 -3.02 -4.48
N GLY A 207 10.23 -3.58 -4.68
CA GLY A 207 10.08 -4.93 -5.23
C GLY A 207 10.25 -6.06 -4.22
N THR A 208 10.00 -5.80 -2.93
CA THR A 208 10.41 -6.70 -1.83
C THR A 208 9.26 -7.43 -1.13
N ILE A 209 7.99 -7.12 -1.43
CA ILE A 209 6.83 -7.68 -0.71
C ILE A 209 6.20 -8.91 -1.37
N VAL A 210 6.22 -9.01 -2.71
CA VAL A 210 5.67 -10.17 -3.45
C VAL A 210 6.74 -10.72 -4.40
N SER A 211 6.93 -10.07 -5.54
CA SER A 211 7.99 -10.34 -6.51
C SER A 211 8.32 -9.03 -7.22
N ARG A 212 9.49 -8.94 -7.86
CA ARG A 212 9.85 -7.73 -8.61
C ARG A 212 8.83 -7.41 -9.70
N ALA A 213 8.39 -8.41 -10.47
CA ALA A 213 7.44 -8.24 -11.56
C ALA A 213 6.03 -7.85 -11.05
N ALA A 214 5.53 -8.52 -10.03
CA ALA A 214 4.26 -8.19 -9.40
C ALA A 214 4.28 -6.77 -8.83
N SER A 215 5.36 -6.39 -8.16
CA SER A 215 5.56 -5.05 -7.62
C SER A 215 5.56 -3.96 -8.69
N GLU A 216 6.23 -4.17 -9.82
CA GLU A 216 6.21 -3.19 -10.92
C GLU A 216 4.80 -2.99 -11.48
N GLU A 217 4.00 -4.05 -11.62
CA GLU A 217 2.62 -3.95 -12.08
C GLU A 217 1.72 -3.27 -11.04
N MET A 218 1.82 -3.64 -9.76
CA MET A 218 1.09 -2.98 -8.68
C MET A 218 1.41 -1.48 -8.62
N TYR A 219 2.68 -1.12 -8.79
CA TYR A 219 3.11 0.28 -8.83
C TYR A 219 2.50 1.04 -10.01
N ARG A 220 2.48 0.45 -11.22
CA ARG A 220 1.81 1.04 -12.40
C ARG A 220 0.33 1.32 -12.15
N VAL A 221 -0.37 0.39 -11.52
CA VAL A 221 -1.79 0.56 -11.19
C VAL A 221 -1.98 1.69 -10.17
N LEU A 222 -1.14 1.76 -9.13
CA LEU A 222 -1.17 2.82 -8.11
C LEU A 222 -0.79 4.21 -8.64
N CYS A 223 -0.09 4.30 -9.77
CA CYS A 223 0.21 5.58 -10.43
C CYS A 223 -0.95 6.15 -11.27
N ASN A 224 -2.04 5.40 -11.46
CA ASN A 224 -3.16 5.80 -12.32
C ASN A 224 -4.40 6.13 -11.48
N ILE A 225 -4.30 7.04 -10.50
CA ILE A 225 -5.43 7.40 -9.63
C ILE A 225 -6.34 8.44 -10.28
N TYR A 226 -7.63 8.13 -10.33
CA TYR A 226 -8.67 9.04 -10.84
C TYR A 226 -8.95 10.18 -9.84
N TRP A 227 -9.06 9.84 -8.56
CA TRP A 227 -9.34 10.78 -7.47
C TRP A 227 -8.07 11.51 -6.99
N ASN A 228 -7.56 12.41 -7.82
CA ASN A 228 -6.29 13.11 -7.61
C ASN A 228 -6.43 14.53 -7.04
N GLY A 229 -7.64 14.91 -6.60
CA GLY A 229 -7.95 16.26 -6.09
C GLY A 229 -7.37 16.59 -4.70
N GLU A 230 -6.86 15.60 -3.98
CA GLU A 230 -6.35 15.76 -2.62
C GLU A 230 -4.82 15.89 -2.59
N ALA A 231 -4.09 14.99 -1.93
CA ALA A 231 -2.64 15.16 -1.78
C ALA A 231 -1.91 15.23 -3.13
N LEU A 232 -2.34 14.43 -4.11
CA LEU A 232 -1.77 14.45 -5.47
C LEU A 232 -1.87 15.81 -6.18
N SER A 233 -2.90 16.61 -5.88
CA SER A 233 -3.09 17.93 -6.52
C SER A 233 -2.01 18.95 -6.16
N GLN A 234 -1.17 18.62 -5.16
CA GLN A 234 -0.13 19.49 -4.61
C GLN A 234 1.28 19.08 -5.05
N ILE A 235 1.37 18.18 -6.04
CA ILE A 235 2.58 17.72 -6.70
C ILE A 235 2.46 18.06 -8.19
N PRO A 236 3.55 18.45 -8.89
CA PRO A 236 3.47 18.76 -10.31
C PRO A 236 2.92 17.58 -11.13
N PRO A 237 2.01 17.82 -12.10
CA PRO A 237 1.29 16.73 -12.78
C PRO A 237 2.17 15.85 -13.69
N TRP A 238 3.42 16.24 -13.94
CA TRP A 238 4.42 15.45 -14.67
C TRP A 238 5.35 14.65 -13.73
N VAL A 239 5.26 14.85 -12.42
CA VAL A 239 5.96 14.02 -11.43
C VAL A 239 5.08 12.81 -11.15
N GLN A 240 5.62 11.63 -11.41
CA GLN A 240 4.91 10.38 -11.11
C GLN A 240 4.77 10.21 -9.60
N ALA A 241 3.57 9.81 -9.17
CA ALA A 241 3.31 9.44 -7.79
C ALA A 241 2.37 8.23 -7.75
N ALA A 242 2.69 7.24 -6.92
CA ALA A 242 1.81 6.14 -6.58
C ALA A 242 0.95 6.56 -5.37
N SER A 243 -0.38 6.41 -5.44
CA SER A 243 -1.25 6.81 -4.33
C SER A 243 -2.41 5.83 -4.10
N LYS A 244 -2.96 5.84 -2.88
CA LYS A 244 -4.33 5.41 -2.64
C LYS A 244 -4.97 6.25 -1.54
N GLN A 245 -6.10 6.85 -1.87
CA GLN A 245 -6.95 7.62 -0.98
C GLN A 245 -8.10 6.79 -0.36
N GLY A 246 -8.63 7.28 0.75
CA GLY A 246 -9.84 6.79 1.39
C GLY A 246 -10.54 7.87 2.21
N ALA A 247 -11.87 7.84 2.21
CA ALA A 247 -12.69 8.76 2.97
C ALA A 247 -13.92 8.05 3.55
N VAL A 248 -14.26 8.43 4.78
CA VAL A 248 -15.57 8.20 5.44
C VAL A 248 -15.86 9.45 6.26
N SER A 249 -17.11 9.73 6.64
CA SER A 249 -17.49 11.06 7.18
C SER A 249 -16.54 11.60 8.26
N GLN A 250 -16.10 10.79 9.22
CA GLN A 250 -15.19 11.19 10.30
C GLN A 250 -13.69 10.87 10.08
N SER A 251 -13.26 10.56 8.85
CA SER A 251 -11.86 10.24 8.52
C SER A 251 -11.53 10.50 7.05
N ARG A 252 -10.35 11.07 6.80
CA ARG A 252 -9.70 11.20 5.50
C ARG A 252 -8.34 10.54 5.55
N SER A 253 -7.95 9.90 4.45
CA SER A 253 -6.71 9.14 4.38
C SER A 253 -6.14 9.18 2.98
N GLU A 254 -4.82 9.28 2.88
CA GLU A 254 -4.09 9.07 1.65
C GLU A 254 -2.68 8.58 1.97
N VAL A 255 -2.22 7.60 1.21
CA VAL A 255 -0.80 7.22 1.16
C VAL A 255 -0.28 7.57 -0.22
N VAL A 256 0.88 8.22 -0.27
CA VAL A 256 1.48 8.70 -1.52
C VAL A 256 2.97 8.42 -1.49
N LEU A 257 3.51 7.87 -2.57
CA LEU A 257 4.94 7.80 -2.84
C LEU A 257 5.22 8.63 -4.09
N VAL A 258 6.09 9.63 -3.95
CA VAL A 258 6.40 10.63 -4.97
C VAL A 258 7.78 10.35 -5.54
N ASN A 259 7.87 10.25 -6.87
CA ASN A 259 9.15 10.12 -7.57
C ASN A 259 9.78 11.49 -7.83
N ALA A 260 10.16 12.17 -6.75
CA ALA A 260 10.62 13.57 -6.82
C ALA A 260 12.04 13.68 -7.41
N PRO A 261 12.37 14.77 -8.13
CA PRO A 261 13.69 14.98 -8.72
C PRO A 261 14.86 14.89 -7.74
N SER A 262 14.68 15.36 -6.50
CA SER A 262 15.69 15.31 -5.44
C SER A 262 15.79 13.93 -4.75
N GLY A 263 14.83 13.04 -4.99
CA GLY A 263 14.72 11.79 -4.26
C GLY A 263 13.28 11.35 -3.99
N ASP A 264 13.04 10.04 -4.14
CA ASP A 264 11.75 9.46 -3.78
C ASP A 264 11.44 9.69 -2.28
N TYR A 265 10.21 10.10 -1.98
CA TYR A 265 9.68 10.11 -0.62
C TYR A 265 8.28 9.50 -0.58
N VAL A 266 7.95 8.90 0.57
CA VAL A 266 6.61 8.39 0.86
C VAL A 266 6.01 9.13 2.04
N PHE A 267 4.70 9.30 2.04
CA PHE A 267 3.97 9.67 3.25
C PHE A 267 2.62 8.97 3.32
N SER A 268 2.14 8.75 4.55
CA SER A 268 0.75 8.41 4.84
C SER A 268 0.20 9.44 5.81
N LEU A 269 -0.96 10.01 5.49
CA LEU A 269 -1.73 10.85 6.37
C LEU A 269 -3.10 10.21 6.57
N ILE A 270 -3.52 10.07 7.82
CA ILE A 270 -4.82 9.52 8.19
C ILE A 270 -5.41 10.34 9.32
N THR A 271 -6.65 10.81 9.16
CA THR A 271 -7.43 11.44 10.23
C THR A 271 -8.44 10.45 10.79
N LYS A 272 -8.87 10.62 12.04
CA LYS A 272 -10.08 9.97 12.59
C LYS A 272 -10.69 10.87 13.64
N ASN A 273 -11.93 10.57 14.04
CA ASN A 273 -12.66 11.36 15.03
C ASN A 273 -12.73 12.85 14.67
N GLN A 274 -12.60 13.20 13.38
CA GLN A 274 -12.65 14.59 12.96
C GLN A 274 -14.08 15.13 13.15
N LYS A 275 -14.21 16.37 13.65
CA LYS A 275 -15.51 16.99 13.89
C LYS A 275 -16.24 17.35 12.60
N ASP A 276 -15.51 17.82 11.59
CA ASP A 276 -16.06 18.18 10.29
C ASP A 276 -16.37 16.93 9.45
N THR A 277 -17.65 16.63 9.32
CA THR A 277 -18.16 15.44 8.61
C THR A 277 -18.68 15.72 7.21
N SER A 278 -18.55 16.97 6.72
CA SER A 278 -18.93 17.37 5.37
C SER A 278 -18.15 16.60 4.31
N TRP A 279 -18.69 16.49 3.09
CA TRP A 279 -17.99 15.89 1.93
C TRP A 279 -17.54 16.96 0.94
N GLU A 280 -17.56 18.22 1.36
CA GLU A 280 -17.20 19.38 0.55
C GLU A 280 -15.69 19.53 0.43
N HIS A 281 -15.26 20.25 -0.61
CA HIS A 281 -13.84 20.48 -0.87
C HIS A 281 -13.13 21.17 0.30
N ASP A 282 -13.80 22.06 1.04
CA ASP A 282 -13.24 22.75 2.21
C ASP A 282 -13.27 21.94 3.51
N ASN A 283 -13.65 20.65 3.45
CA ASN A 283 -13.55 19.76 4.60
C ASN A 283 -12.13 19.79 5.19
N THR A 284 -12.03 19.97 6.50
CA THR A 284 -10.74 20.15 7.19
C THR A 284 -9.76 19.00 6.98
N GLY A 285 -10.25 17.76 6.81
CA GLY A 285 -9.39 16.60 6.51
C GLY A 285 -8.83 16.61 5.10
N TYR A 286 -9.62 17.03 4.10
CA TYR A 286 -9.18 17.22 2.72
C TYR A 286 -8.20 18.39 2.60
N VAL A 287 -8.51 19.51 3.26
CA VAL A 287 -7.58 20.65 3.35
C VAL A 287 -6.26 20.23 3.98
N LEU A 288 -6.28 19.40 5.02
CA LEU A 288 -5.07 18.91 5.67
C LEU A 288 -4.23 18.01 4.75
N LEU A 289 -4.85 17.11 3.99
CA LEU A 289 -4.16 16.28 2.98
C LEU A 289 -3.39 17.14 1.98
N ARG A 290 -4.05 18.17 1.43
CA ARG A 290 -3.42 19.11 0.50
C ARG A 290 -2.31 19.91 1.19
N THR A 291 -2.58 20.46 2.37
CA THR A 291 -1.61 21.30 3.09
C THR A 291 -0.33 20.53 3.43
N VAL A 292 -0.44 19.28 3.90
CA VAL A 292 0.72 18.44 4.19
C VAL A 292 1.44 18.05 2.91
N SER A 293 0.73 17.66 1.85
CA SER A 293 1.37 17.30 0.58
C SER A 293 2.17 18.47 -0.01
N ARG A 294 1.61 19.69 0.00
CA ARG A 294 2.29 20.91 -0.43
C ARG A 294 3.53 21.19 0.41
N LEU A 295 3.42 21.10 1.73
CA LEU A 295 4.56 21.27 2.65
C LEU A 295 5.68 20.28 2.33
N LEU A 296 5.35 19.01 2.06
CA LEU A 296 6.34 17.99 1.72
C LEU A 296 7.01 18.26 0.37
N TRP A 297 6.23 18.66 -0.64
CA TRP A 297 6.78 19.06 -1.94
C TRP A 297 7.78 20.23 -1.79
N GLU A 298 7.40 21.30 -1.10
CA GLU A 298 8.28 22.45 -0.86
C GLU A 298 9.49 22.10 0.01
N TYR A 299 9.36 21.13 0.92
CA TYR A 299 10.43 20.71 1.81
C TYR A 299 11.51 19.90 1.08
N PHE A 300 11.10 19.00 0.19
CA PHE A 300 12.03 18.16 -0.59
C PHE A 300 12.48 18.83 -1.89
N GLU A 301 11.68 19.71 -2.48
CA GLU A 301 11.97 20.43 -3.72
C GLU A 301 11.98 21.96 -3.51
N PRO A 302 12.88 22.50 -2.67
CA PRO A 302 12.87 23.92 -2.29
C PRO A 302 13.14 24.87 -3.48
N ASP A 303 13.77 24.37 -4.54
CA ASP A 303 14.04 25.13 -5.76
C ASP A 303 12.89 25.05 -6.80
N SER A 304 11.86 24.23 -6.53
CA SER A 304 10.68 24.14 -7.38
C SER A 304 9.91 25.47 -7.37
N ARG A 305 9.67 26.01 -8.58
CA ARG A 305 8.81 27.18 -8.78
C ARG A 305 7.36 26.82 -9.13
N TRP A 306 7.04 25.52 -9.16
CA TRP A 306 5.71 25.08 -9.50
C TRP A 306 4.73 25.32 -8.35
N GLU A 307 3.54 25.79 -8.71
CA GLU A 307 2.38 25.90 -7.83
C GLU A 307 1.16 25.33 -8.56
N PRO A 308 0.18 24.74 -7.84
CA PRO A 308 -1.10 24.40 -8.44
C PRO A 308 -1.73 25.63 -9.10
N ALA A 309 -2.33 25.48 -10.29
CA ALA A 309 -3.00 26.60 -10.94
C ALA A 309 -4.16 27.15 -10.09
N LEU A 310 -4.35 28.47 -10.10
CA LEU A 310 -5.29 29.18 -9.21
C LEU A 310 -6.74 28.65 -9.25
N ASP A 311 -7.17 28.15 -10.41
CA ASP A 311 -8.53 27.67 -10.65
C ASP A 311 -8.63 26.13 -10.72
N MET A 312 -7.62 25.40 -10.23
CA MET A 312 -7.62 23.92 -10.20
C MET A 312 -8.84 23.34 -9.49
N SER A 313 -9.37 24.05 -8.49
CA SER A 313 -10.56 23.61 -7.75
C SER A 313 -11.81 23.42 -8.62
N LYS A 314 -11.86 23.97 -9.85
CA LYS A 314 -12.97 23.71 -10.78
C LYS A 314 -12.99 22.28 -11.33
N TRP A 315 -11.88 21.55 -11.22
CA TRP A 315 -11.72 20.17 -11.68
C TRP A 315 -11.65 19.16 -10.53
N THR A 316 -11.39 19.64 -9.30
CA THR A 316 -11.19 18.79 -8.12
C THR A 316 -12.29 18.95 -7.06
N LYS A 317 -13.33 19.75 -7.35
CA LYS A 317 -14.58 19.85 -6.57
C LYS A 317 -15.60 18.83 -7.04
#